data_AF-A0A4R4Z8E1-F1
#
_entry.id   AF-A0A4R4Z8E1-F1
#
_cell.length_a   1.000
_cell.length_b   1.000
_cell.length_c   1.000
_cell.angle_alpha   90.00
_cell.angle_beta   90.00
_cell.angle_gamma   90.00
#
_symmetry.space_group_name_H-M   'P 1'
#
loop_
_entity.id
_entity.type
_entity.pdbx_description
1 polymer ?
#
loop_
_entity_poly.entity_id
_entity_poly.type
_entity_poly.pdbx_seq_one_letter_code
_entity_poly.pdbx_strand_id
1 'polypeptide(L)'
;MTGRHDIVGYAEIIERAQEDFGAEFPVSTVRNWEKYRRAWVAKGSPTRSETRPREMPMPAPETTVNGTPAWSWRKVREWLIASHRVEAPAAGEQPE
;
A
#
# COMPACT_ATOMS: atom_id res chain seq x y z
N MET A 1 16.33 -8.08 -16.82
CA MET A 1 16.70 -8.38 -15.42
C MET A 1 16.50 -7.11 -14.61
N THR A 2 15.38 -6.96 -13.89
CA THR A 2 15.13 -5.78 -13.02
C THR A 2 14.13 -6.09 -11.90
N GLY A 3 14.01 -7.36 -11.48
CA GLY A 3 13.00 -7.78 -10.49
C GLY A 3 13.28 -7.38 -9.04
N ARG A 4 14.43 -6.77 -8.73
CA ARG A 4 14.78 -6.30 -7.36
C ARG A 4 14.51 -4.82 -7.12
N HIS A 5 14.30 -4.00 -8.15
CA HIS A 5 14.13 -2.54 -8.01
C HIS A 5 12.71 -2.10 -7.63
N ASP A 6 11.77 -3.05 -7.54
CA ASP A 6 10.37 -2.76 -7.21
C ASP A 6 9.98 -3.15 -5.78
N ILE A 7 10.92 -3.63 -4.97
CA ILE A 7 10.66 -3.98 -3.58
C ILE A 7 10.80 -2.73 -2.71
N VAL A 8 9.74 -2.39 -1.98
CA VAL A 8 9.64 -1.20 -1.14
C VAL A 8 9.31 -1.53 0.31
N GLY A 9 9.95 -0.82 1.24
CA GLY A 9 9.60 -0.77 2.66
C GLY A 9 8.63 0.36 2.99
N TYR A 10 8.40 0.61 4.28
CA TYR A 10 7.47 1.64 4.75
C TYR A 10 7.80 3.05 4.26
N ALA A 11 9.09 3.43 4.33
CA ALA A 11 9.53 4.77 3.93
C ALA A 11 9.40 4.96 2.41
N GLU A 12 9.86 3.98 1.64
CA GLU A 12 9.80 4.02 0.17
C GLU A 12 8.35 4.03 -0.36
N ILE A 13 7.40 3.41 0.35
CA ILE A 13 5.97 3.53 0.02
C ILE A 13 5.49 4.99 0.11
N ILE A 14 5.98 5.75 1.08
CA ILE A 14 5.61 7.16 1.28
C ILE A 14 6.26 8.02 0.20
N GLU A 15 7.57 7.82 0.00
CA GLU A 15 8.34 8.54 -1.02
C GLU A 15 7.71 8.36 -2.41
N ARG A 16 7.45 7.11 -2.81
CA ARG A 16 6.83 6.83 -4.11
C ARG A 16 5.37 7.25 -4.17
N ALA A 17 4.63 7.23 -3.07
CA ALA A 17 3.26 7.76 -3.08
C ALA A 17 3.23 9.27 -3.27
N GLN A 18 4.21 9.98 -2.72
CA GLN A 18 4.39 11.41 -2.94
C GLN A 18 4.81 11.70 -4.38
N GLU A 19 5.73 10.92 -4.95
CA GLU A 19 6.20 11.08 -6.34
C GLU A 19 5.11 10.75 -7.36
N ASP A 20 4.43 9.59 -7.24
CA ASP A 20 3.48 9.10 -8.23
C ASP A 20 2.10 9.78 -8.13
N PHE A 21 1.71 10.26 -6.94
CA PHE A 21 0.36 10.73 -6.65
C PHE A 21 0.28 12.07 -5.91
N GLY A 22 1.40 12.67 -5.51
CA GLY A 22 1.41 13.86 -4.64
C GLY A 22 0.83 13.61 -3.25
N ALA A 23 0.72 12.33 -2.83
CA ALA A 23 0.05 11.94 -1.59
C ALA A 23 1.05 11.71 -0.45
N GLU A 24 0.92 12.52 0.61
CA GLU A 24 1.76 12.40 1.79
C GLU A 24 1.09 11.54 2.87
N PHE A 25 1.81 10.52 3.34
CA PHE A 25 1.35 9.66 4.42
C PHE A 25 2.35 9.64 5.58
N PRO A 26 1.87 9.78 6.83
CA PRO A 26 2.69 9.44 7.99
C PRO A 26 3.09 7.96 7.98
N VAL A 27 4.31 7.64 8.44
CA VAL A 27 4.77 6.24 8.62
C VAL A 27 3.81 5.42 9.50
N SER A 28 3.17 6.04 10.49
CA SER A 28 2.17 5.41 11.33
C SER A 28 0.94 4.92 10.54
N THR A 29 0.54 5.64 9.49
CA THR A 29 -0.55 5.26 8.59
C THR A 29 -0.21 3.97 7.84
N VAL A 30 0.98 3.90 7.24
CA VAL A 30 1.41 2.70 6.50
C VAL A 30 1.56 1.50 7.45
N ARG A 31 2.08 1.70 8.66
CA ARG A 31 2.13 0.66 9.70
C ARG A 31 0.74 0.21 10.15
N ASN A 32 -0.23 1.12 10.23
CA ASN A 32 -1.61 0.79 10.57
C ASN A 32 -2.27 -0.05 9.47
N TRP A 33 -2.01 0.21 8.19
CA TRP A 33 -2.47 -0.63 7.10
C TRP A 33 -1.91 -2.05 7.19
N GLU A 34 -0.62 -2.19 7.51
CA GLU A 34 -0.02 -3.51 7.73
C GLU A 34 -0.66 -4.22 8.94
N LYS A 35 -0.81 -3.52 10.07
CA LYS A 35 -1.44 -4.07 11.27
C LYS A 35 -2.87 -4.53 10.98
N TYR A 36 -3.63 -3.75 10.23
CA TYR A 36 -4.98 -4.10 9.79
C TYR A 36 -4.97 -5.36 8.92
N ARG A 37 -4.07 -5.45 7.93
CA ARG A 37 -3.90 -6.66 7.12
C ARG A 37 -3.57 -7.89 7.97
N ARG A 38 -2.63 -7.78 8.92
CA ARG A 38 -2.28 -8.90 9.81
C ARG A 38 -3.50 -9.36 10.61
N ALA A 39 -4.29 -8.42 11.14
CA ALA A 39 -5.53 -8.74 11.85
C ALA A 39 -6.56 -9.42 10.92
N TRP A 40 -6.69 -8.93 9.69
CA TRP A 40 -7.56 -9.52 8.67
C TRP A 40 -7.18 -10.96 8.33
N VAL A 41 -5.90 -11.24 8.14
CA VAL A 41 -5.41 -12.60 7.84
C VAL A 41 -5.60 -13.53 9.04
N ALA A 42 -5.33 -13.05 10.25
CA ALA A 42 -5.38 -13.88 11.45
C ALA A 42 -6.81 -14.17 11.94
N LYS A 43 -7.75 -13.22 11.78
CA LYS A 43 -9.09 -13.29 12.39
C LYS A 43 -10.23 -13.21 11.37
N GLY A 44 -9.92 -13.08 10.08
CA GLY A 44 -10.88 -12.72 9.04
C GLY A 44 -11.19 -11.21 9.04
N SER A 45 -12.05 -10.78 8.12
CA SER A 45 -12.56 -9.40 8.07
C SER A 45 -13.02 -8.99 9.46
N PRO A 46 -12.50 -7.92 10.08
CA PRO A 46 -13.07 -7.43 11.32
C PRO A 46 -14.54 -7.13 11.05
N THR A 47 -15.41 -7.75 11.84
CA THR A 47 -16.86 -7.63 11.75
C THR A 47 -17.24 -6.20 12.10
N ARG A 48 -17.14 -5.27 11.14
CA ARG A 48 -17.78 -3.98 11.23
C ARG A 48 -19.16 -4.10 10.60
N SER A 49 -20.12 -3.51 11.30
CA SER A 49 -21.52 -3.35 10.92
C SER A 49 -21.67 -2.93 9.45
N GLU A 50 -22.76 -3.33 8.81
CA GLU A 50 -23.08 -3.21 7.37
C GLU A 50 -22.94 -1.78 6.77
N THR A 51 -22.68 -0.78 7.59
CA THR A 51 -22.58 0.65 7.24
C THR A 51 -21.24 1.12 6.69
N ARG A 52 -20.19 0.29 6.66
CA ARG A 52 -18.92 0.64 5.99
C ARG A 52 -18.46 -0.49 5.07
N PRO A 53 -18.32 -0.26 3.75
CA PRO A 53 -17.81 -1.28 2.85
C PRO A 53 -16.44 -1.77 3.35
N ARG A 54 -16.22 -3.09 3.22
CA ARG A 54 -14.99 -3.77 3.63
C ARG A 54 -13.81 -3.08 2.94
N GLU A 55 -13.02 -2.31 3.69
CA GLU A 55 -11.75 -1.77 3.17
C GLU A 55 -10.87 -2.96 2.77
N MET A 56 -10.44 -2.98 1.50
CA MET A 56 -9.49 -4.00 1.04
C MET A 56 -8.21 -3.89 1.88
N PRO A 57 -7.75 -4.99 2.53
CA PRO A 57 -6.52 -4.94 3.29
C PRO A 57 -5.32 -4.71 2.35
N MET A 58 -4.27 -4.10 2.88
CA MET A 58 -3.00 -3.94 2.17
C MET A 58 -2.50 -5.29 1.64
N PRO A 59 -1.86 -5.36 0.45
CA PRO A 59 -1.29 -6.59 -0.06
C PRO A 59 -0.33 -7.27 0.94
N ALA A 60 -0.21 -8.59 0.83
CA ALA A 60 0.76 -9.34 1.61
C ALA A 60 2.21 -8.90 1.22
N PRO A 61 3.12 -8.79 2.20
CA PRO A 61 4.53 -8.55 1.90
C PRO A 61 5.08 -9.72 1.10
N GLU A 62 5.95 -9.43 0.14
CA GLU A 62 6.61 -10.45 -0.69
C GLU A 62 7.86 -11.00 0.01
N THR A 63 8.51 -10.16 0.81
CA THR A 63 9.74 -10.52 1.51
C THR A 63 9.90 -9.69 2.79
N THR A 64 10.97 -9.96 3.51
CA THR A 64 11.41 -9.19 4.66
C THR A 64 12.84 -8.71 4.40
N VAL A 65 13.10 -7.41 4.56
CA VAL A 65 14.41 -6.79 4.45
C VAL A 65 14.80 -6.26 5.82
N ASN A 66 15.90 -6.74 6.40
CA ASN A 66 16.37 -6.33 7.73
C ASN A 66 15.30 -6.42 8.83
N GLY A 67 14.49 -7.49 8.82
CA GLY A 67 13.38 -7.69 9.78
C GLY A 67 12.14 -6.82 9.52
N THR A 68 12.16 -5.98 8.48
CA THR A 68 11.02 -5.14 8.07
C THR A 68 10.30 -5.77 6.87
N PRO A 69 8.97 -5.88 6.88
CA PRO A 69 8.22 -6.36 5.72
C PRO A 69 8.42 -5.44 4.51
N ALA A 70 8.47 -6.03 3.32
CA ALA A 70 8.62 -5.31 2.07
C ALA A 70 7.66 -5.86 1.00
N TRP A 71 7.25 -5.00 0.07
CA TRP A 71 6.21 -5.25 -0.92
C TRP A 71 6.70 -4.91 -2.33
N SER A 72 6.08 -5.50 -3.35
CA SER A 72 6.17 -4.91 -4.69
C SER A 72 5.41 -3.58 -4.72
N TRP A 73 6.08 -2.51 -5.13
CA TRP A 73 5.47 -1.19 -5.29
C TRP A 73 4.30 -1.25 -6.25
N ARG A 74 4.41 -1.97 -7.37
CA ARG A 74 3.29 -2.15 -8.30
C ARG A 74 2.00 -2.62 -7.61
N LYS A 75 2.10 -3.63 -6.74
CA LYS A 75 0.93 -4.14 -6.00
C LYS A 75 0.40 -3.14 -4.98
N VAL A 76 1.27 -2.42 -4.29
CA VAL A 76 0.88 -1.37 -3.34
C VAL A 76 0.20 -0.22 -4.07
N ARG A 77 0.75 0.21 -5.21
CA ARG A 77 0.22 1.26 -6.09
C ARG A 77 -1.19 0.93 -6.57
N GLU A 78 -1.39 -0.25 -7.14
CA GLU A 78 -2.71 -0.73 -7.59
C GLU A 78 -3.71 -0.77 -6.42
N TRP A 79 -3.27 -1.21 -5.24
CA TRP A 79 -4.10 -1.21 -4.04
C TRP A 79 -4.44 0.19 -3.51
N LEU A 80 -3.50 1.13 -3.51
CA LEU A 80 -3.74 2.52 -3.07
C LEU A 80 -4.86 3.18 -3.90
N ILE A 81 -4.85 2.96 -5.21
CA ILE A 81 -5.89 3.45 -6.12
C ILE A 81 -7.22 2.74 -5.85
N ALA A 82 -7.21 1.40 -5.80
CA ALA A 82 -8.43 0.60 -5.60
C ALA A 82 -9.09 0.84 -4.23
N SER A 83 -8.31 1.22 -3.23
CA SER A 83 -8.77 1.55 -1.88
C SER A 83 -9.07 3.04 -1.69
N HIS A 84 -9.04 3.84 -2.76
CA HIS A 84 -9.29 5.28 -2.75
C HIS A 84 -8.41 6.05 -1.74
N ARG A 85 -7.18 5.58 -1.54
CA ARG A 85 -6.19 6.24 -0.67
C ARG A 85 -5.41 7.33 -1.40
N VAL A 86 -5.32 7.21 -2.72
CA VAL A 86 -4.74 8.18 -3.63
C VAL A 86 -5.68 8.35 -4.82
N GLU A 87 -5.62 9.48 -5.49
CA GLU A 87 -6.28 9.67 -6.78
C GLU A 87 -5.43 9.03 -7.86
N ALA A 88 -6.05 8.34 -8.83
CA ALA A 88 -5.28 7.85 -9.97
C ALA A 88 -4.66 9.06 -10.69
N PRO A 89 -3.38 9.02 -11.09
CA PRO A 89 -2.80 10.09 -11.88
C PRO A 89 -3.68 10.30 -13.10
N ALA A 90 -4.05 11.55 -13.37
CA ALA A 90 -4.82 11.90 -14.55
C ALA A 90 -4.10 11.27 -15.75
N ALA A 91 -4.81 10.46 -16.53
CA ALA A 91 -4.24 9.82 -17.72
C ALA A 91 -3.84 10.92 -18.72
N GLY A 92 -2.61 11.44 -18.62
CA GLY A 92 -2.20 12.62 -19.36
C GLY A 92 -0.77 13.12 -19.12
N GLU A 93 -0.14 12.84 -17.98
CA GLU A 93 1.24 13.28 -17.73
C GLU A 93 2.17 12.07 -17.61
N GLN A 94 2.48 11.44 -18.74
CA GLN A 94 3.76 10.74 -18.89
C GLN A 94 4.77 11.80 -19.35
N PRO A 95 5.79 12.15 -18.55
CA PRO A 95 6.92 12.90 -19.11
C PRO A 95 7.65 11.97 -20.08
N GLU A 96 7.77 12.42 -21.33
CA GLU A 96 8.65 11.85 -22.35
C GLU A 96 10.12 11.84 -21.91
#